data_AF-A0A959E0R0-F1
#
_entry.id   AF-A0A959E0R0-F1
#
_cell.length_a   1.000
_cell.length_b   1.000
_cell.length_c   1.000
_cell.angle_alpha   90.00
_cell.angle_beta   90.00
_cell.angle_gamma   90.00
#
_symmetry.space_group_name_H-M   'P 1'
#
loop_
_entity.id
_entity.type
_entity.pdbx_description
1 polymer ?
#
loop_
_entity_poly.entity_id
_entity_poly.type
_entity_poly.pdbx_seq_one_letter_code
_entity_poly.pdbx_strand_id
1 'polypeptide(L)'
;TLPRSNSKAMPPSGEPLSYAEIRLLAWWVDQGADPDTCVGQLAVPDDIKALLMRDYKFDTRKRPYAERLQVAAANPGDLKKLEEAGWKVHAVAQNSGAIRLGMMPGMELSDAAFQSLGPVAENVVWLDLEGAQLPENAMETIGKLPNLVQLRLQQSNITDEGIARLSHLRHLESLNLYGTQVTDAVLTPIEGFPALKRLYLWQTQTTKEGVEMLRKQRPDLEVDTGVEQEAGLVDAAPAKE
;
A
#
# COMPACT_ATOMS: atom_id res chain seq x y z
N THR A 1 -40.77 37.76 -4.42
CA THR A 1 -39.34 38.08 -4.17
C THR A 1 -38.64 38.22 -5.51
N LEU A 2 -37.83 39.26 -5.70
CA LEU A 2 -37.15 39.53 -6.98
C LEU A 2 -36.13 38.40 -7.31
N PRO A 3 -35.91 38.06 -8.59
CA PRO A 3 -34.85 37.14 -9.01
C PRO A 3 -33.48 37.66 -8.57
N ARG A 4 -32.55 36.77 -8.18
CA ARG A 4 -31.22 37.16 -7.65
C ARG A 4 -30.33 37.89 -8.66
N SER A 5 -30.60 37.76 -9.96
CA SER A 5 -29.93 38.52 -11.03
C SER A 5 -30.39 39.98 -11.12
N ASN A 6 -31.39 40.39 -10.34
CA ASN A 6 -31.95 41.72 -10.36
C ASN A 6 -31.13 42.67 -9.47
N SER A 7 -30.63 43.76 -10.05
CA SER A 7 -29.82 44.79 -9.37
C SER A 7 -30.53 45.50 -8.20
N LYS A 8 -31.85 45.38 -8.07
CA LYS A 8 -32.64 45.91 -6.95
C LYS A 8 -32.95 44.87 -5.86
N ALA A 9 -32.46 43.64 -5.99
CA ALA A 9 -32.47 42.70 -4.87
C ALA A 9 -31.44 43.19 -3.84
N MET A 10 -31.90 43.74 -2.70
CA MET A 10 -31.01 44.06 -1.57
C MET A 10 -30.27 42.78 -1.14
N PRO A 11 -28.92 42.71 -1.21
CA PRO A 11 -28.21 41.69 -0.47
C PRO A 11 -28.19 42.13 0.99
N PRO A 12 -28.64 41.32 1.95
CA PRO A 12 -28.23 41.52 3.33
C PRO A 12 -26.76 41.08 3.39
N SER A 13 -25.82 41.99 3.09
CA SER A 13 -24.36 41.85 3.24
C SER A 13 -23.70 40.62 2.58
N GLY A 14 -22.86 40.86 1.56
CA GLY A 14 -21.93 39.87 1.00
C GLY A 14 -22.55 38.82 0.08
N GLU A 15 -21.70 38.02 -0.55
CA GLU A 15 -22.14 36.80 -1.23
C GLU A 15 -22.64 35.81 -0.17
N PRO A 16 -23.84 35.23 -0.33
CA PRO A 16 -24.35 34.27 0.63
C PRO A 16 -23.50 33.01 0.60
N LEU A 17 -23.26 32.42 1.79
CA LEU A 17 -22.54 31.16 1.90
C LEU A 17 -23.19 30.08 1.03
N SER A 18 -22.36 29.36 0.31
CA SER A 18 -22.74 28.17 -0.43
C SER A 18 -23.20 27.06 0.51
N TYR A 19 -23.90 26.08 -0.06
CA TYR A 19 -24.28 24.87 0.68
C TYR A 19 -23.05 24.18 1.31
N ALA A 20 -21.92 24.14 0.60
CA ALA A 20 -20.70 23.53 1.09
C ALA A 20 -20.16 24.26 2.33
N GLU A 21 -20.06 25.59 2.26
CA GLU A 21 -19.59 26.41 3.38
C GLU A 21 -20.50 26.30 4.60
N ILE A 22 -21.83 26.32 4.40
CA ILE A 22 -22.79 26.11 5.50
C ILE A 22 -22.58 24.73 6.15
N ARG A 23 -22.42 23.67 5.35
CA ARG A 23 -22.20 22.31 5.89
C ARG A 23 -20.87 22.17 6.61
N LEU A 24 -19.79 22.76 6.09
CA LEU A 24 -18.47 22.75 6.71
C LEU A 24 -18.45 23.52 8.03
N LEU A 25 -19.06 24.71 8.06
CA LEU A 25 -19.18 25.51 9.27
C LEU A 25 -20.05 24.82 10.32
N ALA A 26 -21.19 24.24 9.93
CA ALA A 26 -22.04 23.49 10.84
C ALA A 26 -21.28 22.31 11.47
N TRP A 27 -20.57 21.53 10.66
CA TRP A 27 -19.74 20.43 11.15
C TRP A 27 -18.64 20.93 12.11
N TRP A 28 -17.93 22.01 11.77
CA TRP A 28 -16.89 22.57 12.64
C TRP A 28 -17.46 23.07 13.98
N VAL A 29 -18.65 23.68 13.97
CA VAL A 29 -19.37 24.07 15.19
C VAL A 29 -19.74 22.85 16.04
N ASP A 30 -20.19 21.76 15.41
CA ASP A 30 -20.49 20.50 16.11
C ASP A 30 -19.24 19.87 16.75
N GLN A 31 -18.03 20.17 16.25
CA GLN A 31 -16.75 19.75 16.85
C GLN A 31 -16.27 20.69 17.97
N GLY A 32 -17.02 21.75 18.31
CA GLY A 32 -16.69 22.69 19.39
C GLY A 32 -16.16 24.04 18.93
N ALA A 33 -16.13 24.31 17.62
CA ALA A 33 -15.73 25.59 17.03
C ALA A 33 -14.35 26.10 17.49
N ASP A 34 -13.41 25.20 17.77
CA ASP A 34 -12.04 25.56 18.12
C ASP A 34 -11.27 25.95 16.85
N PRO A 35 -10.77 27.20 16.74
CA PRO A 35 -10.00 27.64 15.58
C PRO A 35 -8.60 27.00 15.49
N ASP A 36 -8.06 26.48 16.59
CA ASP A 36 -6.70 25.94 16.65
C ASP A 36 -6.66 24.42 16.43
N THR A 37 -7.81 23.75 16.46
CA THR A 37 -7.89 22.30 16.24
C THR A 37 -7.52 21.94 14.80
N CYS A 38 -6.55 21.03 14.65
CA CYS A 38 -6.16 20.53 13.34
C CYS A 38 -7.23 19.55 12.81
N VAL A 39 -7.69 19.75 11.57
CA VAL A 39 -8.66 18.85 10.89
C VAL A 39 -8.20 17.39 10.89
N GLY A 40 -6.88 17.14 10.84
CA GLY A 40 -6.32 15.79 10.91
C GLY A 40 -6.53 15.05 12.25
N GLN A 41 -6.94 15.77 13.29
CA GLN A 41 -7.26 15.23 14.62
C GLN A 41 -8.77 14.97 14.80
N LEU A 42 -9.60 15.44 13.88
CA LEU A 42 -11.06 15.33 13.94
C LEU A 42 -11.55 14.08 13.21
N ALA A 43 -12.67 13.52 13.71
CA ALA A 43 -13.43 12.54 12.95
C ALA A 43 -14.20 13.25 11.83
N VAL A 44 -13.64 13.22 10.61
CA VAL A 44 -14.26 13.87 9.45
C VAL A 44 -15.24 12.89 8.77
N PRO A 45 -16.56 13.20 8.71
CA PRO A 45 -17.54 12.38 7.98
C PRO A 45 -17.31 12.39 6.47
N ASP A 46 -17.72 11.34 5.76
CA ASP A 46 -17.38 11.18 4.32
C ASP A 46 -17.95 12.28 3.42
N ASP A 47 -19.13 12.82 3.74
CA ASP A 47 -19.71 13.94 3.02
C ASP A 47 -18.88 15.22 3.22
N ILE A 48 -18.36 15.47 4.43
CA ILE A 48 -17.43 16.56 4.72
C ILE A 48 -16.09 16.35 4.01
N LYS A 49 -15.54 15.12 4.00
CA LYS A 49 -14.32 14.81 3.24
C LYS A 49 -14.50 15.14 1.76
N ALA A 50 -15.65 14.80 1.18
CA ALA A 50 -15.95 15.07 -0.22
C ALA A 50 -15.99 16.58 -0.52
N LEU A 51 -16.60 17.38 0.38
CA LEU A 51 -16.63 18.84 0.25
C LEU A 51 -15.24 19.46 0.36
N LEU A 52 -14.45 19.08 1.38
CA LEU A 52 -13.08 19.54 1.58
C LEU A 52 -12.18 19.24 0.37
N MET A 53 -12.28 18.03 -0.19
CA MET A 53 -11.52 17.67 -1.38
C MET A 53 -12.00 18.40 -2.62
N ARG A 54 -13.32 18.51 -2.84
CA ARG A 54 -13.88 19.14 -4.06
C ARG A 54 -13.53 20.62 -4.13
N ASP A 55 -13.82 21.35 -3.05
CA ASP A 55 -13.83 22.81 -3.02
C ASP A 55 -12.45 23.38 -2.64
N TYR A 56 -11.70 22.68 -1.77
CA TYR A 56 -10.43 23.18 -1.22
C TYR A 56 -9.23 22.31 -1.57
N LYS A 57 -9.41 21.19 -2.30
CA LYS A 57 -8.35 20.19 -2.57
C LYS A 57 -7.66 19.70 -1.30
N PHE A 58 -8.38 19.74 -0.17
CA PHE A 58 -7.85 19.35 1.13
C PHE A 58 -8.04 17.84 1.32
N ASP A 59 -6.94 17.10 1.21
CA ASP A 59 -6.94 15.64 1.36
C ASP A 59 -6.89 15.25 2.85
N THR A 60 -8.01 14.70 3.34
CA THR A 60 -8.19 14.22 4.72
C THR A 60 -7.84 12.74 4.89
N ARG A 61 -7.40 12.05 3.84
CA ARG A 61 -7.02 10.64 3.94
C ARG A 61 -5.80 10.50 4.85
N LYS A 62 -5.78 9.41 5.63
CA LYS A 62 -4.57 9.03 6.38
C LYS A 62 -3.46 8.74 5.36
N ARG A 63 -2.43 9.58 5.35
CA ARG A 63 -1.28 9.41 4.45
C ARG A 63 -0.55 8.09 4.78
N PRO A 64 -0.38 7.18 3.81
CA PRO A 64 0.46 5.98 3.97
C PRO A 64 1.85 6.33 4.50
N TYR A 65 2.54 5.38 5.15
CA TYR A 65 3.89 5.64 5.66
C TYR A 65 4.84 6.19 4.58
N ALA A 66 4.78 5.64 3.36
CA ALA A 66 5.58 6.07 2.21
C ALA A 66 5.47 7.57 1.88
N GLU A 67 4.29 8.19 2.07
CA GLU A 67 4.07 9.62 1.78
C GLU A 67 4.54 10.54 2.92
N ARG A 68 4.67 9.98 4.13
CA ARG A 68 5.15 10.71 5.31
C ARG A 68 6.65 10.55 5.52
N LEU A 69 7.23 9.52 4.92
CA LEU A 69 8.65 9.20 5.02
C LEU A 69 9.49 10.34 4.42
N GLN A 70 10.37 10.90 5.25
CA GLN A 70 11.37 11.88 4.84
C GLN A 70 12.74 11.19 4.86
N VAL A 71 13.24 10.84 3.67
CA VAL A 71 14.56 10.24 3.49
C VAL A 71 15.31 11.08 2.46
N ALA A 72 16.60 11.31 2.73
CA ALA A 72 17.48 12.02 1.80
C ALA A 72 17.61 11.24 0.49
N ALA A 73 17.77 11.95 -0.64
CA ALA A 73 17.98 11.30 -1.92
C ALA A 73 19.21 10.39 -1.88
N ALA A 74 19.07 9.18 -2.43
CA ALA A 74 20.19 8.26 -2.61
C ALA A 74 21.27 8.88 -3.51
N ASN A 75 22.53 8.50 -3.28
CA ASN A 75 23.64 8.96 -4.10
C ASN A 75 23.44 8.48 -5.56
N PRO A 76 23.55 9.36 -6.58
CA PRO A 76 23.44 8.98 -7.98
C PRO A 76 24.38 7.83 -8.39
N GLY A 77 25.57 7.73 -7.78
CA GLY A 77 26.51 6.64 -8.02
C GLY A 77 26.00 5.29 -7.54
N ASP A 78 25.26 5.24 -6.44
CA ASP A 78 24.67 4.00 -5.93
C ASP A 78 23.42 3.62 -6.73
N LEU A 79 22.64 4.61 -7.19
CA LEU A 79 21.53 4.37 -8.13
C LEU A 79 22.02 3.75 -9.44
N LYS A 80 23.14 4.26 -9.97
CA LYS A 80 23.77 3.72 -11.18
C LYS A 80 24.24 2.27 -10.99
N LYS A 81 24.79 1.92 -9.82
CA LYS A 81 25.16 0.53 -9.49
C LYS A 81 23.95 -0.39 -9.43
N LEU A 82 22.80 0.10 -8.95
CA LEU A 82 21.55 -0.69 -8.95
C LEU A 82 21.11 -0.99 -10.38
N GLU A 83 21.11 0.01 -11.25
CA GLU A 83 20.76 -0.14 -12.66
C GLU A 83 21.72 -1.09 -13.39
N GLU A 84 23.04 -0.96 -13.13
CA GLU A 84 24.08 -1.87 -13.64
C GLU A 84 23.91 -3.30 -13.12
N ALA A 85 23.36 -3.47 -11.91
CA ALA A 85 23.01 -4.78 -11.34
C ALA A 85 21.67 -5.33 -11.87
N GLY A 86 20.97 -4.60 -12.75
CA GLY A 86 19.74 -5.04 -13.40
C GLY A 86 18.44 -4.55 -12.74
N TRP A 87 18.52 -3.75 -11.68
CA TRP A 87 17.35 -3.21 -11.00
C TRP A 87 16.73 -2.06 -11.79
N LYS A 88 15.41 -2.10 -11.93
CA LYS A 88 14.61 -0.97 -12.40
C LYS A 88 14.32 -0.03 -11.23
N VAL A 89 14.93 1.16 -11.26
CA VAL A 89 14.79 2.17 -10.21
C VAL A 89 13.79 3.25 -10.62
N HIS A 90 12.84 3.57 -9.73
CA HIS A 90 11.91 4.68 -9.91
C HIS A 90 11.77 5.48 -8.61
N ALA A 91 11.77 6.81 -8.69
CA ALA A 91 11.42 7.65 -7.55
C ALA A 91 9.92 7.53 -7.24
N VAL A 92 9.57 7.42 -5.95
CA VAL A 92 8.16 7.34 -5.52
C VAL A 92 7.46 8.70 -5.66
N ALA A 93 8.19 9.81 -5.44
CA ALA A 93 7.69 11.16 -5.61
C ALA A 93 8.80 12.12 -6.05
N GLN A 94 8.46 13.21 -6.74
CA GLN A 94 9.43 14.17 -7.32
C GLN A 94 10.38 14.82 -6.30
N ASN A 95 9.97 14.91 -5.02
CA ASN A 95 10.75 15.54 -3.95
C ASN A 95 11.00 14.59 -2.77
N SER A 96 11.01 13.27 -3.00
CA SER A 96 11.29 12.27 -1.98
C SER A 96 12.50 11.42 -2.36
N GLY A 97 13.35 11.11 -1.39
CA GLY A 97 14.41 10.11 -1.55
C GLY A 97 13.89 8.68 -1.58
N ALA A 98 12.59 8.44 -1.40
CA ALA A 98 11.99 7.12 -1.49
C ALA A 98 12.03 6.57 -2.92
N ILE A 99 12.47 5.32 -3.05
CA ILE A 99 12.59 4.61 -4.32
C ILE A 99 11.73 3.34 -4.34
N ARG A 100 11.23 3.04 -5.54
CA ARG A 100 10.67 1.76 -5.94
C ARG A 100 11.73 1.02 -6.75
N LEU A 101 11.94 -0.23 -6.39
CA LEU A 101 12.74 -1.17 -7.15
C LEU A 101 11.84 -2.23 -7.78
N GLY A 102 12.15 -2.60 -9.01
CA GLY A 102 11.58 -3.75 -9.67
C GLY A 102 12.65 -4.48 -10.48
N MET A 103 12.36 -5.71 -10.89
CA MET A 103 13.26 -6.47 -11.75
C MET A 103 13.07 -6.09 -13.22
N MET A 104 14.15 -6.07 -13.98
CA MET A 104 14.05 -6.10 -15.44
C MET A 104 13.76 -7.53 -15.93
N PRO A 105 12.99 -7.71 -17.02
CA PRO A 105 12.80 -9.03 -17.62
C PRO A 105 14.13 -9.70 -17.94
N GLY A 106 14.33 -10.93 -17.48
CA GLY A 106 15.57 -11.69 -17.69
C GLY A 106 16.72 -11.33 -16.72
N MET A 107 16.48 -10.50 -15.70
CA MET A 107 17.43 -10.27 -14.62
C MET A 107 17.66 -11.56 -13.82
N GLU A 108 18.92 -11.92 -13.63
CA GLU A 108 19.31 -12.99 -12.70
C GLU A 108 19.55 -12.41 -11.30
N LEU A 109 18.77 -12.86 -10.33
CA LEU A 109 18.87 -12.41 -8.93
C LEU A 109 20.02 -13.13 -8.21
N SER A 110 21.23 -12.61 -8.42
CA SER A 110 22.42 -13.07 -7.71
C SER A 110 22.57 -12.42 -6.33
N ASP A 111 23.42 -13.00 -5.49
CA ASP A 111 23.84 -12.41 -4.21
C ASP A 111 24.39 -10.99 -4.37
N ALA A 112 25.12 -10.74 -5.46
CA ALA A 112 25.68 -9.42 -5.78
C ALA A 112 24.58 -8.39 -6.05
N ALA A 113 23.48 -8.81 -6.71
CA ALA A 113 22.33 -7.94 -6.95
C ALA A 113 21.61 -7.55 -5.64
N PHE A 114 21.54 -8.45 -4.66
CA PHE A 114 21.00 -8.12 -3.33
C PHE A 114 21.96 -7.28 -2.50
N GLN A 115 23.27 -7.54 -2.56
CA GLN A 115 24.28 -6.73 -1.86
C GLN A 115 24.29 -5.26 -2.32
N SER A 116 23.95 -4.98 -3.59
CA SER A 116 23.85 -3.61 -4.10
C SER A 116 22.71 -2.79 -3.48
N LEU A 117 21.75 -3.44 -2.79
CA LEU A 117 20.69 -2.76 -2.05
C LEU A 117 21.18 -2.08 -0.76
N GLY A 118 22.29 -2.54 -0.19
CA GLY A 118 22.80 -2.06 1.11
C GLY A 118 22.97 -0.54 1.19
N PRO A 119 23.68 0.10 0.24
CA PRO A 119 23.86 1.56 0.23
C PRO A 119 22.57 2.38 0.12
N VAL A 120 21.48 1.79 -0.36
CA VAL A 120 20.17 2.45 -0.55
C VAL A 120 19.07 1.89 0.35
N ALA A 121 19.43 1.10 1.38
CA ALA A 121 18.45 0.36 2.18
C ALA A 121 17.38 1.26 2.82
N GLU A 122 17.78 2.46 3.27
CA GLU A 122 16.89 3.47 3.84
C GLU A 122 15.91 4.05 2.81
N ASN A 123 16.28 4.05 1.53
CA ASN A 123 15.50 4.62 0.44
C ASN A 123 14.45 3.66 -0.12
N VAL A 124 14.65 2.34 -0.01
CA VAL A 124 13.77 1.34 -0.63
C VAL A 124 12.44 1.25 0.13
N VAL A 125 11.38 1.69 -0.52
CA VAL A 125 10.02 1.67 0.05
C VAL A 125 9.14 0.61 -0.62
N TRP A 126 9.32 0.39 -1.92
CA TRP A 126 8.59 -0.61 -2.68
C TRP A 126 9.56 -1.54 -3.40
N LEU A 127 9.38 -2.85 -3.24
CA LEU A 127 10.20 -3.87 -3.88
C LEU A 127 9.31 -4.86 -4.64
N ASP A 128 9.54 -4.93 -5.95
CA ASP A 128 8.80 -5.76 -6.89
C ASP A 128 9.68 -6.91 -7.41
N LEU A 129 9.39 -8.13 -6.94
CA LEU A 129 10.11 -9.37 -7.24
C LEU A 129 9.13 -10.43 -7.79
N GLU A 130 8.16 -9.98 -8.58
CA GLU A 130 7.23 -10.88 -9.27
C GLU A 130 7.98 -11.85 -10.21
N GLY A 131 7.65 -13.14 -10.11
CA GLY A 131 8.29 -14.21 -10.88
C GLY A 131 9.76 -14.46 -10.54
N ALA A 132 10.25 -13.90 -9.44
CA ALA A 132 11.65 -14.00 -9.04
C ALA A 132 12.06 -15.41 -8.62
N GLN A 133 13.23 -15.84 -9.08
CA GLN A 133 13.99 -16.92 -8.45
C GLN A 133 14.90 -16.33 -7.37
N LEU A 134 14.43 -16.34 -6.13
CA LEU A 134 15.09 -15.75 -4.97
C LEU A 134 16.23 -16.65 -4.47
N PRO A 135 17.46 -16.12 -4.28
CA PRO A 135 18.55 -16.83 -3.62
C PRO A 135 18.28 -17.00 -2.12
N GLU A 136 19.00 -17.92 -1.47
CA GLU A 136 18.78 -18.30 -0.07
C GLU A 136 18.92 -17.13 0.93
N ASN A 137 19.81 -16.18 0.63
CA ASN A 137 20.08 -15.00 1.45
C ASN A 137 19.17 -13.80 1.14
N ALA A 138 18.27 -13.90 0.15
CA ALA A 138 17.45 -12.78 -0.29
C ALA A 138 16.65 -12.18 0.87
N MET A 139 16.02 -13.05 1.68
CA MET A 139 15.18 -12.61 2.81
C MET A 139 15.99 -11.94 3.93
N GLU A 140 17.25 -12.31 4.12
CA GLU A 140 18.12 -11.62 5.09
C GLU A 140 18.41 -10.18 4.63
N THR A 141 18.60 -9.99 3.32
CA THR A 141 18.83 -8.66 2.76
C THR A 141 17.55 -7.82 2.75
N ILE A 142 16.42 -8.39 2.34
CA ILE A 142 15.12 -7.71 2.35
C ILE A 142 14.71 -7.33 3.78
N GLY A 143 15.00 -8.19 4.76
CA GLY A 143 14.79 -7.91 6.17
C GLY A 143 15.61 -6.71 6.69
N LYS A 144 16.66 -6.28 5.99
CA LYS A 144 17.48 -5.11 6.33
C LYS A 144 17.00 -3.81 5.67
N LEU A 145 15.83 -3.81 5.02
CA LEU A 145 15.21 -2.62 4.41
C LEU A 145 14.23 -1.97 5.41
N PRO A 146 14.66 -1.00 6.24
CA PRO A 146 13.87 -0.52 7.36
C PRO A 146 12.59 0.19 6.93
N ASN A 147 12.57 0.82 5.76
CA ASN A 147 11.44 1.61 5.28
C ASN A 147 10.56 0.88 4.25
N LEU A 148 10.69 -0.45 4.13
CA LEU A 148 9.91 -1.23 3.18
C LEU A 148 8.42 -1.22 3.56
N VAL A 149 7.59 -0.71 2.64
CA VAL A 149 6.13 -0.56 2.78
C VAL A 149 5.38 -1.58 1.94
N GLN A 150 5.92 -1.93 0.77
CA GLN A 150 5.27 -2.87 -0.14
C GLN A 150 6.28 -3.88 -0.67
N LEU A 151 5.95 -5.15 -0.50
CA LEU A 151 6.72 -6.28 -1.00
C LEU A 151 5.85 -7.16 -1.87
N ARG A 152 6.28 -7.34 -3.12
CA ARG A 152 5.62 -8.15 -4.13
C ARG A 152 6.49 -9.35 -4.46
N LEU A 153 5.98 -10.55 -4.17
CA LEU A 153 6.67 -11.83 -4.31
C LEU A 153 5.81 -12.83 -5.10
N GLN A 154 4.86 -12.33 -5.90
CA GLN A 154 3.96 -13.19 -6.67
C GLN A 154 4.75 -14.16 -7.54
N GLN A 155 4.31 -15.41 -7.61
CA GLN A 155 4.90 -16.44 -8.47
C GLN A 155 6.42 -16.63 -8.25
N SER A 156 6.94 -16.28 -7.07
CA SER A 156 8.33 -16.54 -6.69
C SER A 156 8.46 -17.88 -5.95
N ASN A 157 9.71 -18.33 -5.77
CA ASN A 157 10.06 -19.51 -4.98
C ASN A 157 10.15 -19.25 -3.45
N ILE A 158 9.44 -18.25 -2.93
CA ILE A 158 9.43 -17.92 -1.50
C ILE A 158 8.85 -19.07 -0.65
N THR A 159 9.42 -19.29 0.55
CA THR A 159 8.99 -20.30 1.52
C THR A 159 8.44 -19.66 2.80
N ASP A 160 7.77 -20.47 3.62
CA ASP A 160 7.23 -20.06 4.92
C ASP A 160 8.32 -19.52 5.85
N GLU A 161 9.49 -20.19 5.89
CA GLU A 161 10.65 -19.74 6.68
C GLU A 161 11.21 -18.42 6.15
N GLY A 162 11.17 -18.22 4.84
CA GLY A 162 11.58 -16.97 4.20
C GLY A 162 10.75 -15.79 4.69
N ILE A 163 9.42 -15.95 4.74
CA ILE A 163 8.51 -14.92 5.27
C ILE A 163 8.69 -14.72 6.77
N ALA A 164 8.95 -15.80 7.53
CA ALA A 164 9.19 -15.70 8.97
C ALA A 164 10.37 -14.76 9.31
N ARG A 165 11.40 -14.73 8.46
CA ARG A 165 12.56 -13.82 8.57
C ARG A 165 12.23 -12.35 8.29
N LEU A 166 11.04 -12.02 7.80
CA LEU A 166 10.62 -10.65 7.48
C LEU A 166 9.69 -10.04 8.53
N SER A 167 9.28 -10.80 9.53
CA SER A 167 8.27 -10.41 10.54
C SER A 167 8.63 -9.16 11.35
N HIS A 168 9.91 -8.78 11.39
CA HIS A 168 10.37 -7.56 12.06
C HIS A 168 10.24 -6.28 11.21
N LEU A 169 9.81 -6.37 9.94
CA LEU A 169 9.60 -5.21 9.07
C LEU A 169 8.41 -4.36 9.55
N ARG A 170 8.70 -3.34 10.36
CA ARG A 170 7.70 -2.55 11.10
C ARG A 170 6.80 -1.68 10.23
N HIS A 171 7.21 -1.42 8.99
CA HIS A 171 6.52 -0.50 8.09
C HIS A 171 5.87 -1.19 6.89
N LEU A 172 5.94 -2.52 6.81
CA LEU A 172 5.36 -3.28 5.70
C LEU A 172 3.83 -3.23 5.80
N GLU A 173 3.19 -2.53 4.88
CA GLU A 173 1.74 -2.36 4.82
C GLU A 173 1.07 -3.34 3.85
N SER A 174 1.81 -3.84 2.85
CA SER A 174 1.27 -4.69 1.79
C SER A 174 2.26 -5.80 1.42
N LEU A 175 1.79 -7.05 1.49
CA LEU A 175 2.55 -8.24 1.12
C LEU A 175 1.75 -9.05 0.09
N ASN A 176 2.35 -9.35 -1.06
CA ASN A 176 1.70 -10.16 -2.08
C ASN A 176 2.45 -11.49 -2.27
N LEU A 177 1.76 -12.59 -1.93
CA LEU A 177 2.25 -13.97 -2.04
C LEU A 177 1.45 -14.79 -3.07
N TYR A 178 0.72 -14.12 -3.96
CA TYR A 178 -0.09 -14.78 -4.98
C TYR A 178 0.71 -15.83 -5.78
N GLY A 179 0.14 -17.02 -5.94
CA GLY A 179 0.75 -18.07 -6.77
C GLY A 179 2.07 -18.63 -6.24
N THR A 180 2.34 -18.49 -4.94
CA THR A 180 3.53 -19.05 -4.27
C THR A 180 3.19 -20.38 -3.57
N GLN A 181 4.21 -21.11 -3.10
CA GLN A 181 4.02 -22.40 -2.43
C GLN A 181 3.89 -22.31 -0.90
N VAL A 182 3.61 -21.11 -0.36
CA VAL A 182 3.45 -20.91 1.09
C VAL A 182 2.24 -21.67 1.64
N THR A 183 2.37 -22.17 2.87
CA THR A 183 1.36 -22.98 3.57
C THR A 183 0.79 -22.24 4.77
N ASP A 184 -0.12 -22.87 5.52
CA ASP A 184 -0.65 -22.30 6.78
C ASP A 184 0.43 -21.93 7.80
N ALA A 185 1.63 -22.52 7.70
CA ALA A 185 2.77 -22.14 8.55
C ALA A 185 3.18 -20.67 8.39
N VAL A 186 2.88 -20.04 7.25
CA VAL A 186 3.16 -18.61 7.01
C VAL A 186 2.26 -17.68 7.82
N LEU A 187 1.08 -18.15 8.26
CA LEU A 187 0.06 -17.31 8.86
C LEU A 187 0.47 -16.82 10.25
N THR A 188 1.16 -17.66 11.04
CA THR A 188 1.66 -17.27 12.36
C THR A 188 2.70 -16.15 12.31
N PRO A 189 3.74 -16.20 11.44
CA PRO A 189 4.61 -15.04 11.24
C PRO A 189 3.88 -13.78 10.75
N ILE A 190 2.86 -13.94 9.89
CA ILE A 190 2.08 -12.82 9.33
C ILE A 190 1.34 -12.04 10.43
N GLU A 191 0.83 -12.71 11.45
CA GLU A 191 0.22 -12.07 12.63
C GLU A 191 1.17 -11.07 13.30
N GLY A 192 2.48 -11.36 13.27
CA GLY A 192 3.53 -10.55 13.87
C GLY A 192 3.87 -9.26 13.14
N PHE A 193 3.39 -9.04 11.91
CA PHE A 193 3.68 -7.80 11.18
C PHE A 193 2.82 -6.63 11.69
N PRO A 194 3.41 -5.61 12.34
CA PRO A 194 2.64 -4.63 13.10
C PRO A 194 1.87 -3.64 12.23
N ALA A 195 2.32 -3.41 10.99
CA ALA A 195 1.73 -2.43 10.07
C ALA A 195 1.04 -3.05 8.86
N LEU A 196 1.00 -4.38 8.75
CA LEU A 196 0.44 -5.06 7.58
C LEU A 196 -1.06 -4.84 7.51
N LYS A 197 -1.54 -4.35 6.36
CA LYS A 197 -2.95 -4.03 6.10
C LYS A 197 -3.52 -4.85 4.96
N ARG A 198 -2.69 -5.28 4.00
CA ARG A 198 -3.11 -6.07 2.85
C ARG A 198 -2.21 -7.28 2.66
N LEU A 199 -2.84 -8.43 2.53
CA LEU A 199 -2.20 -9.70 2.27
C LEU A 199 -2.94 -10.41 1.13
N TYR A 200 -2.19 -10.83 0.11
CA TYR A 200 -2.71 -11.58 -1.01
C TYR A 200 -2.20 -13.03 -0.94
N LEU A 201 -3.12 -13.98 -0.82
CA LEU A 201 -2.87 -15.42 -0.69
C LEU A 201 -3.59 -16.24 -1.79
N TRP A 202 -4.07 -15.61 -2.85
CA TRP A 202 -4.70 -16.38 -3.92
C TRP A 202 -3.70 -17.34 -4.58
N GLN A 203 -4.15 -18.55 -4.92
CA GLN A 203 -3.31 -19.62 -5.48
C GLN A 203 -2.10 -20.03 -4.63
N THR A 204 -2.18 -19.91 -3.30
CA THR A 204 -1.21 -20.51 -2.37
C THR A 204 -1.70 -21.86 -1.83
N GLN A 205 -0.92 -22.50 -0.94
CA GLN A 205 -1.29 -23.73 -0.25
C GLN A 205 -1.95 -23.46 1.13
N THR A 206 -2.38 -22.22 1.40
CA THR A 206 -3.09 -21.90 2.64
C THR A 206 -4.53 -22.41 2.60
N THR A 207 -5.01 -22.97 3.71
CA THR A 207 -6.37 -23.49 3.84
C THR A 207 -7.37 -22.38 4.15
N LYS A 208 -8.66 -22.63 3.88
CA LYS A 208 -9.73 -21.68 4.23
C LYS A 208 -9.79 -21.49 5.75
N GLU A 209 -9.64 -22.57 6.49
CA GLU A 209 -9.64 -22.60 7.95
C GLU A 209 -8.50 -21.76 8.53
N GLY A 210 -7.28 -21.89 7.98
CA GLY A 210 -6.13 -21.08 8.36
C GLY A 210 -6.38 -19.58 8.14
N VAL A 211 -6.90 -19.22 6.95
CA VAL A 211 -7.21 -17.82 6.63
C VAL A 211 -8.32 -17.25 7.51
N GLU A 212 -9.37 -18.04 7.82
CA GLU A 212 -10.42 -17.60 8.75
C GLU A 212 -9.88 -17.37 10.16
N MET A 213 -8.95 -18.21 10.62
CA MET A 213 -8.28 -18.01 11.89
C MET A 213 -7.45 -16.72 11.89
N LEU A 214 -6.69 -16.44 10.83
CA LEU A 214 -5.96 -15.19 10.66
C LEU A 214 -6.90 -13.97 10.68
N ARG A 215 -8.02 -14.02 9.97
CA ARG A 215 -9.03 -12.93 9.96
C ARG A 215 -9.63 -12.66 11.33
N LYS A 216 -9.81 -13.71 12.16
CA LYS A 216 -10.29 -13.56 13.55
C LYS A 216 -9.23 -12.89 14.44
N GLN A 217 -7.96 -13.20 14.23
CA GLN A 217 -6.86 -12.64 15.02
C GLN A 217 -6.47 -11.22 14.59
N ARG A 218 -6.55 -10.93 13.28
CA ARG A 218 -6.23 -9.64 12.65
C ARG A 218 -7.44 -9.14 11.85
N PRO A 219 -8.52 -8.66 12.50
CA PRO A 219 -9.69 -8.13 11.80
C PRO A 219 -9.41 -6.84 11.03
N ASP A 220 -8.28 -6.18 11.30
CA ASP A 220 -7.77 -5.02 10.60
C ASP A 220 -7.00 -5.36 9.30
N LEU A 221 -6.61 -6.62 9.12
CA LEU A 221 -5.86 -7.10 7.96
C LEU A 221 -6.82 -7.55 6.85
N GLU A 222 -6.74 -6.87 5.71
CA GLU A 222 -7.43 -7.27 4.49
C GLU A 222 -6.70 -8.47 3.86
N VAL A 223 -7.33 -9.65 3.92
CA VAL A 223 -6.81 -10.89 3.34
C VAL A 223 -7.60 -11.24 2.08
N ASP A 224 -6.93 -11.15 0.93
CA ASP A 224 -7.45 -11.50 -0.38
C ASP A 224 -7.02 -12.93 -0.77
N THR A 225 -8.00 -13.82 -0.87
CA THR A 225 -7.83 -15.22 -1.29
C THR A 225 -8.34 -15.47 -2.71
N GLY A 226 -8.62 -14.40 -3.47
CA GLY A 226 -9.23 -14.45 -4.79
C GLY A 226 -10.71 -14.81 -4.75
N VAL A 227 -11.30 -14.92 -5.94
CA VAL A 227 -12.69 -15.36 -6.12
C VAL A 227 -12.67 -16.87 -6.29
N GLU A 228 -13.43 -17.59 -5.46
CA GLU A 228 -13.72 -19.00 -5.74
C GLU A 228 -14.50 -19.06 -7.05
N GLN A 229 -13.87 -19.53 -8.13
CA GLN A 229 -14.66 -20.06 -9.23
C GLN A 229 -15.38 -21.28 -8.66
N GLU A 230 -16.70 -21.18 -8.51
CA GLU A 230 -17.52 -22.36 -8.28
C GLU A 230 -17.12 -23.42 -9.32
N ALA A 231 -16.72 -24.59 -8.83
CA ALA A 231 -16.44 -25.76 -9.65
C ALA A 231 -17.74 -26.20 -10.34
N GLY A 232 -18.08 -25.52 -11.43
CA GLY A 232 -19.39 -25.58 -12.07
C GLY A 232 -19.32 -25.40 -13.58
N LEU A 233 -18.23 -25.78 -14.23
CA LEU A 233 -18.21 -26.08 -15.66
C LEU A 233 -17.36 -27.34 -15.87
N VAL A 234 -18.05 -28.47 -15.70
CA VAL A 234 -17.55 -29.81 -16.01
C VAL A 234 -17.06 -29.83 -17.47
N ASP A 235 -15.87 -30.39 -17.68
CA ASP A 235 -15.31 -30.72 -18.98
C ASP A 235 -16.36 -31.34 -19.92
N ALA A 236 -16.78 -30.59 -20.93
CA ALA A 236 -17.37 -31.17 -22.12
C ALA A 236 -16.21 -31.71 -22.97
N ALA A 237 -15.93 -33.01 -22.82
CA ALA A 237 -15.03 -33.78 -23.67
C ALA A 237 -15.39 -33.58 -25.17
N PRO A 238 -14.40 -33.69 -26.09
CA PRO A 238 -14.61 -33.37 -27.50
C PRO A 238 -15.50 -34.42 -28.17
N ALA A 239 -16.52 -33.95 -28.91
CA ALA A 239 -17.24 -34.78 -29.85
C ALA A 239 -16.26 -35.21 -30.97
N LYS A 240 -15.98 -36.52 -31.02
CA LYS A 240 -15.42 -37.15 -32.21
C LYS A 240 -16.49 -37.18 -33.29
N GLU A 241 -16.17 -36.67 -34.47
CA GLU A 241 -16.58 -37.22 -35.77
C GLU A 241 -15.60 -36.76 -36.86
#